data_AF-A0A8T1U2A2-F1
#
_entry.id   AF-A0A8T1U2A2-F1
#
_cell.length_a   1.000
_cell.length_b   1.000
_cell.length_c   1.000
_cell.angle_alpha   90.00
_cell.angle_beta   90.00
_cell.angle_gamma   90.00
#
_symmetry.space_group_name_H-M   'P 1'
#
loop_
_entity.id
_entity.type
_entity.pdbx_description
1 polymer ?
#
loop_
_entity_poly.entity_id
_entity_poly.type
_entity_poly.pdbx_seq_one_letter_code
_entity_poly.pdbx_strand_id
1 'polypeptide(L)'
;TSAVSAVLSEGNTVQSLQDAAKDRFCNSHLAGINASDLEVYVSRTVYEDSDGGQCLAWSDKLSDFGKDESSALIVAVPSRQVPKFWFQVADGATGGTFSRAVSVSVTEYSTVERLRDAAKEKYFNSYLTGIDAANFKVYASSAVRESSERGQNLAPSDKLGDSGSSADNPLIIQVPKVWLQLVSSSTHAASTGVVSVPLTEDSTVERLRNAVKEKYCNSHLAGIATSGLMVYASRAVYEHSGGELSLGSLDMLTGLGKDDSTAITVVVPSRLAILTTVPRITLPLTEVLKNSQGVARGCLSVADWNTGTVHNIPLVWNFMSNLGGCTDIGEIFWRLEDKQAVFQLEDGWFRESSLGNYNAQANKKSILVGSSGIGKSTLLCSMAFYLVIKYKKNVLVYRHLTNVFGNCLFILGTKVTTSCNLQCKDAKLTDIYDELNEQQGISKVWLLLDGFHYREVPEGLEAFRMLATSQQVLLKSQERLDTYCWLLPCWLKNNLQLMGRMIYKFDDEEMNEWYYYSGGSVREFTLPTAESIREAIDGNVSNLSCGLNSSKTKPCLE
;
A
#
# COMPACT_ATOMS: atom_id res chain seq x y z
N THR A 1 -35.11 28.92 2.17
CA THR A 1 -35.30 27.91 3.24
C THR A 1 -36.33 28.42 4.23
N SER A 2 -37.06 27.52 4.90
CA SER A 2 -37.98 27.86 6.01
C SER A 2 -37.18 28.36 7.22
N ALA A 3 -37.80 29.15 8.10
CA ALA A 3 -37.14 29.60 9.33
C ALA A 3 -36.82 28.40 10.22
N VAL A 4 -35.73 28.51 10.99
CA VAL A 4 -35.24 27.45 11.87
C VAL A 4 -34.92 28.07 13.23
N SER A 5 -35.38 27.46 14.32
CA SER A 5 -35.09 27.93 15.68
C SER A 5 -33.68 27.53 16.11
N ALA A 6 -32.96 28.45 16.76
CA ALA A 6 -31.68 28.19 17.42
C ALA A 6 -31.81 28.54 18.90
N VAL A 7 -31.24 27.71 19.78
CA VAL A 7 -31.16 27.99 21.22
C VAL A 7 -29.82 28.65 21.48
N LEU A 8 -29.84 29.88 22.00
CA LEU A 8 -28.64 30.64 22.33
C LEU A 8 -28.26 30.40 23.80
N SER A 9 -26.98 30.13 24.08
CA SER A 9 -26.44 30.19 25.44
C SER A 9 -26.23 31.66 25.87
N GLU A 10 -26.19 31.92 27.18
CA GLU A 10 -26.22 33.26 27.81
C GLU A 10 -25.51 34.37 27.02
N GLY A 11 -26.26 35.45 26.73
CA GLY A 11 -25.72 36.66 26.10
C GLY A 11 -26.60 37.25 24.99
N ASN A 12 -27.43 36.44 24.31
CA ASN A 12 -28.31 36.84 23.20
C ASN A 12 -27.65 37.85 22.23
N THR A 13 -26.40 37.61 21.81
CA THR A 13 -25.69 38.47 20.86
C THR A 13 -25.66 37.87 19.47
N VAL A 14 -25.29 38.69 18.47
CA VAL A 14 -25.02 38.24 17.09
C VAL A 14 -23.98 37.12 17.07
N GLN A 15 -22.90 37.25 17.85
CA GLN A 15 -21.91 36.18 18.04
C GLN A 15 -22.55 34.85 18.43
N SER A 16 -23.37 34.84 19.48
CA SER A 16 -24.00 33.60 19.96
C SER A 16 -24.88 32.95 18.89
N LEU A 17 -25.53 33.76 18.03
CA LEU A 17 -26.33 33.26 16.91
C LEU A 17 -25.47 32.68 15.78
N GLN A 18 -24.35 33.32 15.46
CA GLN A 18 -23.41 32.82 14.45
C GLN A 18 -22.81 31.48 14.88
N ASP A 19 -22.41 31.36 16.15
CA ASP A 19 -21.89 30.11 16.72
C ASP A 19 -22.97 29.01 16.70
N ALA A 20 -24.21 29.34 17.10
CA ALA A 20 -25.33 28.38 17.07
C ALA A 20 -25.70 27.95 15.64
N ALA A 21 -25.66 28.87 14.67
CA ALA A 21 -25.86 28.55 13.25
C ALA A 21 -24.74 27.65 12.74
N LYS A 22 -23.49 27.94 13.10
CA LYS A 22 -22.34 27.13 12.75
C LYS A 22 -22.43 25.72 13.31
N ASP A 23 -22.73 25.56 14.59
CA ASP A 23 -22.88 24.25 15.21
C ASP A 23 -23.98 23.42 14.54
N ARG A 24 -25.11 24.07 14.23
CA ARG A 24 -26.24 23.39 13.60
C ARG A 24 -25.96 22.93 12.17
N PHE A 25 -25.21 23.70 11.38
CA PHE A 25 -24.95 23.44 9.96
C PHE A 25 -23.49 23.09 9.66
N CYS A 26 -22.70 22.72 10.68
CA CYS A 26 -21.26 22.44 10.58
C CYS A 26 -20.93 21.34 9.56
N ASN A 27 -21.79 20.33 9.45
CA ASN A 27 -21.62 19.17 8.57
C ASN A 27 -22.36 19.31 7.23
N SER A 28 -22.95 20.48 6.94
CA SER A 28 -23.71 20.73 5.72
C SER A 28 -23.31 22.06 5.07
N HIS A 29 -24.17 23.06 5.12
CA HIS A 29 -24.05 24.31 4.37
C HIS A 29 -22.92 25.22 4.85
N LEU A 30 -22.40 25.01 6.07
CA LEU A 30 -21.34 25.82 6.66
C LEU A 30 -20.03 25.05 6.83
N ALA A 31 -19.85 23.90 6.17
CA ALA A 31 -18.58 23.15 6.22
C ALA A 31 -17.41 24.04 5.75
N GLY A 32 -16.39 24.22 6.60
CA GLY A 32 -15.21 25.04 6.29
C GLY A 32 -15.36 26.56 6.40
N ILE A 33 -16.50 27.09 6.87
CA ILE A 33 -16.74 28.53 7.10
C ILE A 33 -16.64 28.85 8.61
N ASN A 34 -15.97 29.92 9.03
CA ASN A 34 -15.95 30.29 10.44
C ASN A 34 -17.27 30.99 10.83
N ALA A 35 -17.70 30.84 12.08
CA ALA A 35 -18.92 31.50 12.57
C ALA A 35 -18.85 33.04 12.42
N SER A 36 -17.68 33.62 12.68
CA SER A 36 -17.40 35.06 12.51
C SER A 36 -17.58 35.57 11.08
N ASP A 37 -17.54 34.68 10.08
CA ASP A 37 -17.64 35.06 8.68
C ASP A 37 -19.11 35.18 8.23
N LEU A 38 -20.08 34.79 9.06
CA LEU A 38 -21.49 34.85 8.72
C LEU A 38 -22.03 36.27 8.93
N GLU A 39 -22.75 36.84 7.97
CA GLU A 39 -23.36 38.16 8.14
C GLU A 39 -24.79 38.02 8.67
N VAL A 40 -25.19 38.81 9.67
CA VAL A 40 -26.53 38.72 10.28
C VAL A 40 -27.33 39.99 10.01
N TYR A 41 -28.54 39.83 9.48
CA TYR A 41 -29.45 40.92 9.14
C TYR A 41 -30.74 40.80 9.93
N VAL A 42 -31.31 41.95 10.30
CA VAL A 42 -32.53 42.04 11.12
C VAL A 42 -33.77 41.48 10.43
N SER A 43 -33.79 41.43 9.09
CA SER A 43 -34.90 40.88 8.31
C SER A 43 -34.49 40.56 6.88
N ARG A 44 -35.33 39.81 6.16
CA ARG A 44 -35.18 39.56 4.72
C ARG A 44 -35.23 40.85 3.89
N THR A 45 -36.07 41.81 4.27
CA THR A 45 -36.19 43.07 3.53
C THR A 45 -34.90 43.90 3.59
N VAL A 46 -34.18 43.87 4.72
CA VAL A 46 -32.88 44.56 4.84
C VAL A 46 -31.79 43.81 4.07
N TYR A 47 -31.80 42.49 4.09
CA TYR A 47 -30.86 41.69 3.31
C TYR A 47 -31.05 41.86 1.78
N GLU A 48 -32.30 41.98 1.33
CA GLU A 48 -32.65 42.13 -0.10
C GLU A 48 -32.62 43.60 -0.57
N ASP A 49 -32.26 44.55 0.30
CA ASP A 49 -32.11 45.95 -0.08
C ASP A 49 -31.00 46.10 -1.13
N SER A 50 -31.31 46.80 -2.23
CA SER A 50 -30.42 47.01 -3.37
C SER A 50 -29.13 47.75 -3.01
N ASP A 51 -29.12 48.48 -1.88
CA ASP A 51 -27.93 49.15 -1.36
C ASP A 51 -27.09 48.26 -0.43
N GLY A 52 -27.42 46.96 -0.33
CA GLY A 52 -26.67 45.96 0.43
C GLY A 52 -26.80 46.19 1.94
N GLY A 53 -28.04 46.17 2.44
CA GLY A 53 -28.45 46.68 3.76
C GLY A 53 -27.48 46.40 4.92
N GLN A 54 -27.48 47.28 5.92
CA GLN A 54 -26.48 47.20 6.99
C GLN A 54 -26.65 45.95 7.86
N CYS A 55 -25.60 45.12 7.94
CA CYS A 55 -25.56 43.96 8.84
C CYS A 55 -25.38 44.40 10.31
N LEU A 56 -25.86 43.57 11.24
CA LEU A 56 -25.66 43.77 12.67
C LEU A 56 -24.18 43.57 13.05
N ALA A 57 -23.70 44.34 14.01
CA ALA A 57 -22.34 44.17 14.53
C ALA A 57 -22.26 42.94 15.45
N TRP A 58 -21.09 42.31 15.48
CA TRP A 58 -20.77 41.12 16.29
C TRP A 58 -21.23 41.19 17.75
N SER A 59 -21.13 42.37 18.37
CA SER A 59 -21.49 42.60 19.78
C SER A 59 -22.95 43.01 20.01
N ASP A 60 -23.74 43.18 18.95
CA ASP A 60 -25.12 43.67 19.07
C ASP A 60 -25.99 42.66 19.79
N LYS A 61 -26.85 43.17 20.68
CA LYS A 61 -27.85 42.36 21.38
C LYS A 61 -29.04 42.11 20.47
N LEU A 62 -29.46 40.85 20.40
CA LEU A 62 -30.61 40.39 19.61
C LEU A 62 -31.94 40.55 20.37
N SER A 63 -31.98 41.26 21.50
CA SER A 63 -33.07 41.23 22.47
C SER A 63 -34.46 41.55 21.93
N ASP A 64 -34.56 42.20 20.77
CA ASP A 64 -35.82 42.57 20.12
C ASP A 64 -36.05 41.91 18.75
N PHE A 65 -35.14 41.06 18.27
CA PHE A 65 -35.20 40.42 16.95
C PHE A 65 -35.26 38.89 17.04
N GLY A 66 -35.88 38.22 16.06
CA GLY A 66 -35.87 36.75 15.97
C GLY A 66 -36.67 36.01 17.04
N LYS A 67 -37.66 36.66 17.69
CA LYS A 67 -38.51 36.04 18.73
C LYS A 67 -39.51 35.04 18.15
N ASP A 68 -39.86 35.19 16.88
CA ASP A 68 -40.79 34.33 16.16
C ASP A 68 -40.41 34.24 14.67
N GLU A 69 -41.10 33.37 13.93
CA GLU A 69 -40.85 33.15 12.50
C GLU A 69 -41.09 34.41 11.65
N SER A 70 -42.00 35.29 12.05
CA SER A 70 -42.27 36.56 11.34
C SER A 70 -41.20 37.63 11.55
N SER A 71 -40.37 37.49 12.59
CA SER A 71 -39.25 38.38 12.93
C SER A 71 -37.90 37.70 12.76
N ALA A 72 -37.84 36.60 11.99
CA ALA A 72 -36.63 35.80 11.81
C ALA A 72 -35.47 36.61 11.21
N LEU A 73 -34.31 36.48 11.86
CA LEU A 73 -33.04 37.04 11.39
C LEU A 73 -32.54 36.27 10.16
N ILE A 74 -31.84 36.96 9.27
CA ILE A 74 -31.17 36.33 8.12
C ILE A 74 -29.69 36.18 8.45
N VAL A 75 -29.20 34.93 8.41
CA VAL A 75 -27.78 34.61 8.47
C VAL A 75 -27.31 34.36 7.04
N ALA A 76 -26.66 35.35 6.44
CA ALA A 76 -26.12 35.26 5.10
C ALA A 76 -24.75 34.57 5.13
N VAL A 77 -24.59 33.62 4.23
CA VAL A 77 -23.30 32.97 3.98
C VAL A 77 -22.58 33.81 2.94
N PRO A 78 -21.34 34.30 3.22
CA PRO A 78 -20.61 35.09 2.24
C PRO A 78 -20.54 34.35 0.91
N SER A 79 -21.03 34.98 -0.16
CA SER A 79 -20.83 34.47 -1.50
C SER A 79 -19.36 34.59 -1.84
N ARG A 80 -18.55 33.57 -1.51
CA ARG A 80 -17.18 33.51 -1.99
C ARG A 80 -17.24 33.30 -3.50
N GLN A 81 -17.11 34.37 -4.28
CA GLN A 81 -16.47 34.25 -5.59
C GLN A 81 -15.05 33.74 -5.30
N VAL A 82 -14.87 32.42 -5.25
CA VAL A 82 -13.54 31.85 -5.10
C VAL A 82 -12.77 32.28 -6.35
N PRO A 83 -11.68 33.06 -6.23
CA PRO A 83 -11.00 33.60 -7.39
C PRO A 83 -10.53 32.44 -8.28
N LYS A 84 -10.93 32.49 -9.55
CA LYS A 84 -10.61 31.49 -10.56
C LYS A 84 -9.36 31.93 -11.31
N PHE A 85 -8.33 31.10 -11.28
CA PHE A 85 -7.08 31.31 -12.00
C PHE A 85 -7.01 30.35 -13.18
N TRP A 86 -6.82 30.90 -14.37
CA TRP A 86 -6.59 30.17 -15.61
C TRP A 86 -5.11 29.84 -15.77
N PHE A 87 -4.82 28.59 -16.09
CA PHE A 87 -3.46 28.14 -16.38
C PHE A 87 -3.43 27.15 -17.55
N GLN A 88 -2.24 26.99 -18.11
CA GLN A 88 -1.89 25.99 -19.13
C GLN A 88 -0.68 25.19 -18.69
N VAL A 89 -0.66 23.90 -19.02
CA VAL A 89 0.49 23.03 -18.78
C VAL A 89 1.36 23.01 -20.03
N ALA A 90 2.65 23.26 -19.88
CA ALA A 90 3.60 23.31 -20.97
C ALA A 90 4.78 22.34 -20.79
N ASP A 91 5.33 21.90 -21.92
CA ASP A 91 6.54 21.09 -21.99
C ASP A 91 7.78 21.94 -21.70
N GLY A 92 8.58 21.48 -20.75
CA GLY A 92 9.92 22.01 -20.48
C GLY A 92 10.87 21.97 -21.68
N ALA A 93 10.76 20.93 -22.52
CA ALA A 93 11.75 20.66 -23.57
C ALA A 93 11.43 21.32 -24.92
N THR A 94 10.16 21.26 -25.36
CA THR A 94 9.76 21.76 -26.68
C THR A 94 9.17 23.17 -26.63
N GLY A 95 8.86 23.67 -25.43
CA GLY A 95 8.08 24.89 -25.25
C GLY A 95 6.61 24.73 -25.65
N GLY A 96 6.18 23.60 -26.20
CA GLY A 96 4.79 23.36 -26.59
C GLY A 96 3.84 23.28 -25.39
N THR A 97 2.58 23.68 -25.57
CA THR A 97 1.53 23.52 -24.56
C THR A 97 0.84 22.17 -24.72
N PHE A 98 0.67 21.43 -23.61
CA PHE A 98 -0.02 20.14 -23.59
C PHE A 98 -1.53 20.28 -23.39
N SER A 99 -1.97 21.44 -22.87
CA SER A 99 -3.36 21.66 -22.49
C SER A 99 -3.89 22.98 -23.03
N ARG A 100 -5.21 23.03 -23.23
CA ARG A 100 -5.94 24.29 -23.33
C ARG A 100 -5.90 25.03 -21.98
N ALA A 101 -6.22 26.32 -21.97
CA ALA A 101 -6.36 27.07 -20.73
C ALA A 101 -7.50 26.51 -19.89
N VAL A 102 -7.24 26.27 -18.61
CA VAL A 102 -8.21 25.68 -17.68
C VAL A 102 -8.16 26.43 -16.36
N SER A 103 -9.31 26.66 -15.75
CA SER A 103 -9.41 27.38 -14.47
C SER A 103 -9.35 26.45 -13.26
N VAL A 104 -8.73 26.90 -12.17
CA VAL A 104 -8.85 26.33 -10.82
C VAL A 104 -9.27 27.41 -9.83
N SER A 105 -9.97 27.00 -8.78
CA SER A 105 -10.38 27.87 -7.68
C SER A 105 -9.35 27.77 -6.56
N VAL A 106 -8.73 28.88 -6.19
CA VAL A 106 -7.73 28.93 -5.11
C VAL A 106 -8.27 29.85 -4.00
N THR A 107 -8.14 29.44 -2.73
CA THR A 107 -8.65 30.21 -1.57
C THR A 107 -7.86 31.51 -1.34
N GLU A 108 -8.28 32.35 -0.38
CA GLU A 108 -7.83 33.75 -0.10
C GLU A 108 -6.32 34.00 0.09
N TYR A 109 -5.48 32.96 -0.02
CA TYR A 109 -4.02 33.06 -0.09
C TYR A 109 -3.53 32.47 -1.42
N SER A 110 -3.92 33.10 -2.54
CA SER A 110 -3.61 32.68 -3.92
C SER A 110 -2.12 32.82 -4.24
N THR A 111 -1.32 31.93 -3.67
CA THR A 111 0.12 31.80 -3.95
C THR A 111 0.37 30.82 -5.10
N VAL A 112 1.56 30.90 -5.67
CA VAL A 112 2.05 29.96 -6.69
C VAL A 112 2.06 28.53 -6.17
N GLU A 113 2.44 28.30 -4.91
CA GLU A 113 2.40 26.97 -4.28
C GLU A 113 0.99 26.36 -4.31
N ARG A 114 -0.03 27.12 -3.88
CA ARG A 114 -1.42 26.65 -3.90
C ARG A 114 -1.93 26.38 -5.31
N LEU A 115 -1.49 27.17 -6.29
CA LEU A 115 -1.79 26.90 -7.71
C LEU A 115 -1.18 25.58 -8.18
N ARG A 116 0.07 25.29 -7.80
CA ARG A 116 0.75 24.04 -8.17
C ARG A 116 0.01 22.83 -7.62
N ASP A 117 -0.42 22.88 -6.35
CA ASP A 117 -1.20 21.82 -5.71
C ASP A 117 -2.55 21.62 -6.41
N ALA A 118 -3.28 22.71 -6.67
CA ALA A 118 -4.56 22.65 -7.36
C ALA A 118 -4.44 22.12 -8.79
N ALA A 119 -3.38 22.51 -9.51
CA ALA A 119 -3.09 22.00 -10.84
C ALA A 119 -2.71 20.51 -10.81
N LYS A 120 -1.92 20.10 -9.81
CA LYS A 120 -1.54 18.69 -9.58
C LYS A 120 -2.76 17.82 -9.32
N GLU A 121 -3.67 18.25 -8.46
CA GLU A 121 -4.92 17.55 -8.19
C GLU A 121 -5.76 17.43 -9.47
N LYS A 122 -5.89 18.53 -10.22
CA LYS A 122 -6.67 18.56 -11.46
C LYS A 122 -6.15 17.62 -12.54
N TYR A 123 -4.82 17.48 -12.66
CA TYR A 123 -4.16 16.62 -13.65
C TYR A 123 -3.50 15.39 -13.02
N PHE A 124 -3.98 14.94 -11.86
CA PHE A 124 -3.38 13.84 -11.10
C PHE A 124 -3.27 12.54 -11.89
N ASN A 125 -4.25 12.27 -12.77
CA ASN A 125 -4.31 11.08 -13.63
C ASN A 125 -3.90 11.34 -15.09
N SER A 126 -3.19 12.44 -15.37
CA SER A 126 -2.83 12.84 -16.75
C SER A 126 -1.39 13.36 -16.82
N TYR A 127 -1.17 14.54 -17.41
CA TYR A 127 0.15 15.12 -17.69
C TYR A 127 1.06 15.30 -16.48
N LEU A 128 0.47 15.38 -15.28
CA LEU A 128 1.20 15.62 -14.03
C LEU A 128 1.34 14.35 -13.16
N THR A 129 0.97 13.16 -13.66
CA THR A 129 1.05 11.90 -12.89
C THR A 129 2.49 11.62 -12.44
N GLY A 130 2.69 11.31 -11.15
CA GLY A 130 4.02 10.98 -10.59
C GLY A 130 4.99 12.16 -10.40
N ILE A 131 4.58 13.41 -10.67
CA ILE A 131 5.46 14.58 -10.53
C ILE A 131 5.12 15.37 -9.26
N ASP A 132 6.10 15.67 -8.42
CA ASP A 132 5.90 16.56 -7.27
C ASP A 132 5.50 17.97 -7.74
N ALA A 133 4.47 18.54 -7.11
CA ALA A 133 3.98 19.89 -7.40
C ALA A 133 5.06 20.96 -7.21
N ALA A 134 5.98 20.75 -6.26
CA ALA A 134 7.11 21.64 -5.99
C ALA A 134 8.06 21.80 -7.19
N ASN A 135 8.10 20.80 -8.09
CA ASN A 135 8.99 20.83 -9.26
C ASN A 135 8.43 21.66 -10.42
N PHE A 136 7.18 22.11 -10.38
CA PHE A 136 6.62 22.89 -11.49
C PHE A 136 7.15 24.32 -11.53
N LYS A 137 7.61 24.77 -12.69
CA LYS A 137 7.93 26.20 -12.90
C LYS A 137 6.66 26.93 -13.32
N VAL A 138 6.37 28.06 -12.68
CA VAL A 138 5.17 28.86 -12.99
C VAL A 138 5.59 30.21 -13.53
N TYR A 139 5.06 30.59 -14.69
CA TYR A 139 5.29 31.89 -15.32
C TYR A 139 3.99 32.66 -15.41
N ALA A 140 4.07 33.98 -15.30
CA ALA A 140 2.90 34.85 -15.37
C ALA A 140 2.15 34.75 -16.71
N SER A 141 2.87 34.48 -17.81
CA SER A 141 2.30 34.27 -19.15
C SER A 141 3.26 33.54 -20.09
N SER A 142 2.78 33.15 -21.27
CA SER A 142 3.60 32.55 -22.33
C SER A 142 4.70 33.49 -22.83
N ALA A 143 4.39 34.79 -22.98
CA ALA A 143 5.35 35.82 -23.40
C ALA A 143 6.49 35.98 -22.39
N VAL A 144 6.18 35.94 -21.09
CA VAL A 144 7.21 35.98 -20.03
C VAL A 144 8.12 34.77 -20.14
N ARG A 145 7.55 33.56 -20.26
CA ARG A 145 8.33 32.32 -20.40
C ARG A 145 9.28 32.34 -21.60
N GLU A 146 8.85 32.90 -22.74
CA GLU A 146 9.60 32.90 -24.00
C GLU A 146 10.61 34.05 -24.13
N SER A 147 10.61 34.99 -23.18
CA SER A 147 11.61 36.07 -23.15
C SER A 147 13.05 35.52 -23.10
N SER A 148 13.94 36.20 -23.85
CA SER A 148 15.32 35.78 -24.13
C SER A 148 16.24 35.66 -22.92
N GLU A 149 15.82 36.12 -21.74
CA GLU A 149 16.57 35.96 -20.48
C GLU A 149 16.25 34.66 -19.72
N ARG A 150 15.49 33.72 -20.31
CA ARG A 150 14.76 32.66 -19.60
C ARG A 150 13.88 33.32 -18.54
N GLY A 151 12.69 33.76 -18.94
CA GLY A 151 11.78 34.54 -18.08
C GLY A 151 11.80 34.11 -16.62
N GLN A 152 11.89 35.07 -15.70
CA GLN A 152 11.93 34.76 -14.28
C GLN A 152 10.63 34.05 -13.87
N ASN A 153 10.74 32.80 -13.40
CA ASN A 153 9.60 32.08 -12.89
C ASN A 153 9.18 32.65 -11.53
N LEU A 154 7.88 32.60 -11.25
CA LEU A 154 7.34 33.03 -9.97
C LEU A 154 7.83 32.10 -8.85
N ALA A 155 8.17 32.69 -7.70
CA ALA A 155 8.56 31.97 -6.50
C ALA A 155 7.33 31.34 -5.82
N PRO A 156 7.49 30.25 -5.03
CA PRO A 156 6.36 29.56 -4.40
C PRO A 156 5.47 30.48 -3.53
N SER A 157 6.08 31.45 -2.87
CA SER A 157 5.42 32.43 -1.99
C SER A 157 4.81 33.62 -2.71
N ASP A 158 5.04 33.78 -4.02
CA ASP A 158 4.53 34.93 -4.76
C ASP A 158 3.01 34.86 -4.87
N LYS A 159 2.37 36.02 -4.72
CA LYS A 159 0.93 36.17 -4.95
C LYS A 159 0.67 36.19 -6.45
N LEU A 160 -0.38 35.50 -6.89
CA LEU A 160 -0.74 35.42 -8.31
C LEU A 160 -1.23 36.77 -8.89
N GLY A 161 -1.80 37.64 -8.05
CA GLY A 161 -2.27 38.96 -8.46
C GLY A 161 -3.27 38.87 -9.62
N ASP A 162 -3.04 39.66 -10.67
CA ASP A 162 -3.86 39.68 -11.89
C ASP A 162 -3.45 38.60 -12.92
N SER A 163 -2.42 37.81 -12.63
CA SER A 163 -1.92 36.77 -13.54
C SER A 163 -2.92 35.62 -13.63
N GLY A 164 -3.21 35.13 -14.84
CA GLY A 164 -4.20 34.06 -15.03
C GLY A 164 -5.64 34.49 -14.75
N SER A 165 -5.94 35.78 -14.81
CA SER A 165 -7.32 36.31 -14.67
C SER A 165 -8.24 35.91 -15.82
N SER A 166 -7.70 35.51 -16.98
CA SER A 166 -8.48 35.09 -18.15
C SER A 166 -7.86 33.90 -18.89
N ALA A 167 -8.69 33.20 -19.68
CA ALA A 167 -8.25 32.10 -20.53
C ALA A 167 -7.28 32.53 -21.64
N ASP A 168 -7.34 33.80 -22.05
CA ASP A 168 -6.50 34.37 -23.12
C ASP A 168 -5.11 34.78 -22.60
N ASN A 169 -4.97 35.03 -21.29
CA ASN A 169 -3.69 35.27 -20.64
C ASN A 169 -3.50 34.33 -19.43
N PRO A 170 -3.36 33.00 -19.69
CA PRO A 170 -3.23 32.02 -18.62
C PRO A 170 -1.81 32.01 -18.05
N LEU A 171 -1.72 31.64 -16.76
CA LEU A 171 -0.46 31.25 -16.14
C LEU A 171 0.12 30.02 -16.84
N ILE A 172 1.43 29.94 -16.99
CA ILE A 172 2.08 28.78 -17.61
C ILE A 172 2.75 27.93 -16.54
N ILE A 173 2.25 26.71 -16.36
CA ILE A 173 2.86 25.68 -15.52
C ILE A 173 3.73 24.81 -16.43
N GLN A 174 5.04 25.02 -16.37
CA GLN A 174 6.01 24.24 -17.11
C GLN A 174 6.47 23.05 -16.29
N VAL A 175 6.40 21.86 -16.88
CA VAL A 175 7.00 20.64 -16.33
C VAL A 175 8.47 20.61 -16.76
N PRO A 176 9.43 20.83 -15.84
CA PRO A 176 10.83 20.80 -16.20
C PRO A 176 11.23 19.36 -16.56
N LYS A 177 12.21 19.19 -17.44
CA LYS A 177 12.68 17.90 -17.92
C LYS A 177 14.20 17.85 -17.89
N VAL A 178 14.73 16.80 -17.27
CA VAL A 178 16.16 16.45 -17.32
C VAL A 178 16.31 15.22 -18.18
N TRP A 179 17.12 15.31 -19.23
CA TRP A 179 17.39 14.24 -20.17
C TRP A 179 18.52 13.33 -19.68
N LEU A 180 18.31 12.03 -19.84
CA LEU A 180 19.22 10.98 -19.39
C LEU A 180 19.17 9.74 -20.27
N GLN A 181 20.18 8.90 -20.15
CA GLN A 181 20.26 7.59 -20.78
C GLN A 181 20.70 6.54 -19.75
N LEU A 182 20.08 5.37 -19.78
CA LEU A 182 20.54 4.21 -19.03
C LEU A 182 21.61 3.46 -19.81
N VAL A 183 22.75 3.20 -19.18
CA VAL A 183 23.86 2.42 -19.75
C VAL A 183 24.14 1.23 -18.85
N SER A 184 24.31 0.04 -19.42
CA SER A 184 24.72 -1.13 -18.65
C SER A 184 26.22 -1.06 -18.35
N SER A 185 26.61 -1.22 -17.09
CA SER A 185 28.04 -1.31 -16.72
C SER A 185 28.75 -2.56 -17.25
N SER A 186 28.05 -3.64 -17.61
CA SER A 186 28.72 -4.86 -18.13
C SER A 186 29.01 -4.80 -19.61
N THR A 187 28.11 -4.19 -20.39
CA THR A 187 28.22 -4.12 -21.85
C THR A 187 28.66 -2.75 -22.35
N HIS A 188 28.67 -1.75 -21.46
CA HIS A 188 28.82 -0.33 -21.78
C HIS A 188 27.83 0.17 -22.86
N ALA A 189 26.82 -0.63 -23.17
CA ALA A 189 25.81 -0.33 -24.17
C ALA A 189 24.64 0.42 -23.53
N ALA A 190 24.01 1.29 -24.31
CA ALA A 190 22.79 1.95 -23.92
C ALA A 190 21.67 0.92 -23.76
N SER A 191 21.14 0.82 -22.53
CA SER A 191 19.99 -0.03 -22.20
C SER A 191 18.68 0.60 -22.68
N THR A 192 18.64 1.92 -22.84
CA THR A 192 17.50 2.67 -23.34
C THR A 192 17.94 3.74 -24.35
N GLY A 193 16.99 4.21 -25.16
CA GLY A 193 17.13 5.52 -25.81
C GLY A 193 17.26 6.64 -24.77
N VAL A 194 17.61 7.84 -25.24
CA VAL A 194 17.63 9.04 -24.40
C VAL A 194 16.19 9.39 -24.00
N VAL A 195 15.96 9.60 -22.71
CA VAL A 195 14.65 9.83 -22.11
C VAL A 195 14.71 11.00 -21.14
N SER A 196 13.57 11.64 -20.85
CA SER A 196 13.51 12.69 -19.83
C SER A 196 12.82 12.23 -18.55
N VAL A 197 13.21 12.82 -17.40
CA VAL A 197 12.49 12.74 -16.12
C VAL A 197 12.10 14.14 -15.63
N PRO A 198 10.99 14.30 -14.89
CA PRO A 198 10.46 15.60 -14.54
C PRO A 198 11.14 16.20 -13.30
N LEU A 199 12.34 16.71 -13.49
CA LEU A 199 13.16 17.34 -12.44
C LEU A 199 13.60 18.74 -12.88
N THR A 200 13.86 19.60 -11.90
CA THR A 200 14.48 20.91 -12.12
C THR A 200 15.99 20.76 -12.28
N GLU A 201 16.63 21.68 -13.01
CA GLU A 201 18.08 21.74 -13.11
C GLU A 201 18.78 21.99 -11.76
N ASP A 202 18.08 22.54 -10.77
CA ASP A 202 18.59 22.75 -9.40
C ASP A 202 18.36 21.54 -8.49
N SER A 203 17.89 20.41 -9.04
CA SER A 203 17.77 19.16 -8.30
C SER A 203 19.15 18.53 -8.06
N THR A 204 19.23 17.67 -7.04
CA THR A 204 20.43 16.88 -6.74
C THR A 204 20.46 15.57 -7.54
N VAL A 205 21.65 14.98 -7.66
CA VAL A 205 21.83 13.63 -8.20
C VAL A 205 21.02 12.58 -7.44
N GLU A 206 20.85 12.71 -6.13
CA GLU A 206 19.99 11.81 -5.35
C GLU A 206 18.54 11.85 -5.82
N ARG A 207 17.98 13.06 -6.04
CA ARG A 207 16.62 13.21 -6.60
C ARG A 207 16.52 12.62 -8.00
N LEU A 208 17.59 12.75 -8.81
CA LEU A 208 17.68 12.08 -10.11
C LEU A 208 17.59 10.56 -9.98
N ARG A 209 18.38 9.95 -9.08
CA ARG A 209 18.37 8.49 -8.87
C ARG A 209 16.99 8.00 -8.43
N ASN A 210 16.33 8.73 -7.54
CA ASN A 210 14.97 8.40 -7.09
C ASN A 210 13.95 8.48 -8.24
N ALA A 211 13.99 9.56 -9.05
CA ALA A 211 13.09 9.71 -10.19
C ALA A 211 13.33 8.63 -11.28
N VAL A 212 14.59 8.26 -11.53
CA VAL A 212 14.94 7.18 -12.46
C VAL A 212 14.47 5.84 -11.91
N LYS A 213 14.65 5.59 -10.61
CA LYS A 213 14.16 4.37 -9.95
C LYS A 213 12.65 4.27 -10.04
N GLU A 214 11.91 5.33 -9.76
CA GLU A 214 10.45 5.34 -9.88
C GLU A 214 10.02 5.01 -11.31
N LYS A 215 10.66 5.62 -12.31
CA LYS A 215 10.35 5.39 -13.73
C LYS A 215 10.66 3.97 -14.21
N TYR A 216 11.68 3.32 -13.67
CA TYR A 216 12.16 2.01 -14.12
C TYR A 216 12.07 0.89 -13.06
N CYS A 217 11.31 1.10 -11.98
CA CYS A 217 11.24 0.22 -10.81
C CYS A 217 10.85 -1.22 -11.17
N ASN A 218 9.95 -1.38 -12.16
CA ASN A 218 9.42 -2.67 -12.59
C ASN A 218 10.08 -3.19 -13.88
N SER A 219 11.15 -2.55 -14.36
CA SER A 219 11.86 -2.96 -15.58
C SER A 219 13.37 -3.03 -15.35
N HIS A 220 14.12 -2.05 -15.85
CA HIS A 220 15.59 -2.04 -15.88
C HIS A 220 16.21 -1.94 -14.49
N LEU A 221 15.46 -1.45 -13.49
CA LEU A 221 15.93 -1.22 -12.13
C LEU A 221 15.22 -2.07 -11.08
N ALA A 222 14.51 -3.14 -11.48
CA ALA A 222 13.94 -4.08 -10.52
C ALA A 222 15.06 -4.69 -9.65
N GLY A 223 14.92 -4.64 -8.32
CA GLY A 223 15.94 -5.12 -7.36
C GLY A 223 17.20 -4.26 -7.20
N ILE A 224 17.38 -3.19 -7.97
CA ILE A 224 18.58 -2.32 -7.87
C ILE A 224 18.32 -1.17 -6.90
N ALA A 225 19.08 -1.07 -5.81
CA ALA A 225 18.98 0.07 -4.89
C ALA A 225 19.30 1.39 -5.61
N THR A 226 18.60 2.48 -5.24
CA THR A 226 18.83 3.82 -5.79
C THR A 226 20.28 4.27 -5.60
N SER A 227 20.89 3.93 -4.47
CA SER A 227 22.29 4.20 -4.15
C SER A 227 23.28 3.49 -5.08
N GLY A 228 22.90 2.37 -5.69
CA GLY A 228 23.73 1.60 -6.62
C GLY A 228 23.82 2.18 -8.03
N LEU A 229 23.02 3.21 -8.35
CA LEU A 229 23.07 3.88 -9.64
C LEU A 229 24.24 4.88 -9.68
N MET A 230 25.17 4.68 -10.61
CA MET A 230 26.27 5.62 -10.83
C MET A 230 25.85 6.64 -11.88
N VAL A 231 26.12 7.92 -11.64
CA VAL A 231 25.64 9.03 -12.49
C VAL A 231 26.84 9.80 -13.03
N TYR A 232 26.88 10.05 -14.33
CA TYR A 232 27.93 10.78 -15.02
C TYR A 232 27.32 11.94 -15.82
N ALA A 233 28.03 13.06 -15.88
CA ALA A 233 27.58 14.26 -16.55
C ALA A 233 27.19 14.03 -18.02
N SER A 234 27.89 13.13 -18.72
CA SER A 234 27.56 12.72 -20.09
C SER A 234 28.17 11.36 -20.43
N ARG A 235 27.79 10.83 -21.59
CA ARG A 235 28.34 9.57 -22.10
C ARG A 235 29.85 9.67 -22.40
N ALA A 236 30.28 10.80 -22.94
CA ALA A 236 31.69 11.05 -23.22
C ALA A 236 32.52 11.05 -21.92
N VAL A 237 31.98 11.59 -20.82
CA VAL A 237 32.65 11.57 -19.51
C VAL A 237 32.76 10.15 -18.97
N TYR A 238 31.70 9.34 -19.08
CA TYR A 238 31.71 7.95 -18.66
C TYR A 238 32.76 7.12 -19.44
N GLU A 239 32.78 7.25 -20.77
CA GLU A 239 33.70 6.51 -21.64
C GLU A 239 35.16 6.96 -21.45
N HIS A 240 35.41 8.26 -21.28
CA HIS A 240 36.77 8.79 -21.12
C HIS A 240 37.37 8.54 -19.74
N SER A 241 36.54 8.56 -18.67
CA SER A 241 37.00 8.33 -17.29
C SER A 241 37.11 6.86 -16.90
N GLY A 242 36.78 5.93 -17.81
CA GLY A 242 36.74 4.50 -17.50
C GLY A 242 35.74 4.14 -16.39
N GLY A 243 34.78 5.03 -16.07
CA GLY A 243 33.83 4.85 -14.98
C GLY A 243 34.29 5.33 -13.60
N GLU A 244 35.45 5.98 -13.45
CA GLU A 244 35.96 6.38 -12.12
C GLU A 244 35.37 7.70 -11.58
N LEU A 245 34.97 8.63 -12.46
CA LEU A 245 34.54 9.99 -12.07
C LEU A 245 33.01 10.16 -12.14
N SER A 246 32.29 9.56 -11.20
CA SER A 246 30.84 9.73 -11.05
C SER A 246 30.48 10.94 -10.19
N LEU A 247 29.33 11.56 -10.47
CA LEU A 247 28.74 12.60 -9.64
C LEU A 247 28.26 12.04 -8.29
N GLY A 248 28.56 12.77 -7.21
CA GLY A 248 28.13 12.49 -5.86
C GLY A 248 26.64 12.80 -5.64
N SER A 249 26.04 12.20 -4.60
CA SER A 249 24.59 12.31 -4.34
C SER A 249 24.09 13.75 -4.15
N LEU A 250 24.93 14.63 -3.60
CA LEU A 250 24.60 16.03 -3.32
C LEU A 250 24.99 16.98 -4.45
N ASP A 251 25.62 16.47 -5.53
CA ASP A 251 25.97 17.31 -6.67
C ASP A 251 24.69 17.81 -7.35
N MET A 252 24.70 19.07 -7.75
CA MET A 252 23.58 19.72 -8.43
C MET A 252 23.59 19.35 -9.91
N LEU A 253 22.41 19.20 -10.49
CA LEU A 253 22.24 18.93 -11.92
C LEU A 253 22.39 20.20 -12.79
N THR A 254 22.81 21.31 -12.19
CA THR A 254 22.85 22.62 -12.84
C THR A 254 23.71 22.57 -14.10
N GLY A 255 23.07 22.80 -15.25
CA GLY A 255 23.74 22.80 -16.54
C GLY A 255 23.79 21.45 -17.27
N LEU A 256 23.33 20.35 -16.65
CA LEU A 256 23.35 19.00 -17.21
C LEU A 256 21.97 18.57 -17.73
N GLY A 257 21.93 17.64 -18.69
CA GLY A 257 20.69 17.02 -19.17
C GLY A 257 19.67 18.00 -19.75
N LYS A 258 20.12 19.08 -20.41
CA LYS A 258 19.24 20.12 -20.97
C LYS A 258 18.46 19.64 -22.18
N ASP A 259 19.10 18.80 -22.98
CA ASP A 259 18.60 18.24 -24.22
C ASP A 259 19.15 16.82 -24.41
N ASP A 260 18.79 16.18 -25.52
CA ASP A 260 19.23 14.84 -25.85
C ASP A 260 20.74 14.73 -26.07
N SER A 261 21.38 15.80 -26.60
CA SER A 261 22.82 15.88 -26.85
C SER A 261 23.65 16.01 -25.57
N THR A 262 23.06 16.54 -24.51
CA THR A 262 23.66 16.77 -23.19
C THR A 262 23.13 15.81 -22.12
N ALA A 263 22.54 14.69 -22.54
CA ALA A 263 21.89 13.74 -21.66
C ALA A 263 22.84 13.13 -20.61
N ILE A 264 22.36 13.09 -19.37
CA ILE A 264 23.07 12.52 -18.23
C ILE A 264 23.16 11.00 -18.40
N THR A 265 24.34 10.43 -18.18
CA THR A 265 24.50 8.98 -18.25
C THR A 265 24.32 8.36 -16.89
N VAL A 266 23.28 7.55 -16.73
CA VAL A 266 23.01 6.77 -15.52
C VAL A 266 23.41 5.33 -15.78
N VAL A 267 24.50 4.93 -15.16
CA VAL A 267 25.05 3.59 -15.30
C VAL A 267 24.33 2.66 -14.34
N VAL A 268 23.67 1.68 -14.94
CA VAL A 268 23.02 0.58 -14.24
C VAL A 268 24.10 -0.44 -13.90
N PRO A 269 24.33 -0.70 -12.60
CA PRO A 269 25.27 -1.72 -12.20
C PRO A 269 24.79 -3.08 -12.70
N SER A 270 25.70 -3.85 -13.28
CA SER A 270 25.41 -5.19 -13.76
C SER A 270 25.23 -6.04 -12.53
N ARG A 271 24.15 -6.82 -12.48
CA ARG A 271 23.84 -7.72 -11.35
C ARG A 271 25.02 -8.65 -10.99
N LEU A 272 25.93 -8.89 -11.93
CA LEU A 272 27.19 -9.61 -11.73
C LEU A 272 28.31 -8.82 -11.03
N ALA A 273 28.37 -7.49 -11.15
CA ALA A 273 29.49 -6.67 -10.67
C ALA A 273 29.33 -6.19 -9.21
N ILE A 274 28.08 -6.02 -8.73
CA ILE A 274 27.81 -5.66 -7.31
C ILE A 274 28.16 -6.82 -6.36
N LEU A 275 28.33 -8.04 -6.89
CA LEU A 275 28.63 -9.26 -6.14
C LEU A 275 30.12 -9.57 -6.00
N THR A 276 31.04 -8.66 -6.34
CA THR A 276 32.48 -8.97 -6.21
C THR A 276 33.04 -8.83 -4.79
N THR A 277 32.26 -8.37 -3.81
CA THR A 277 32.65 -8.41 -2.39
C THR A 277 31.65 -9.10 -1.47
N VAL A 278 30.47 -9.49 -1.95
CA VAL A 278 29.53 -10.30 -1.16
C VAL A 278 29.54 -11.72 -1.71
N PRO A 279 29.94 -12.73 -0.91
CA PRO A 279 29.99 -14.11 -1.39
C PRO A 279 28.61 -14.52 -1.91
N ARG A 280 28.54 -14.97 -3.17
CA ARG A 280 27.34 -15.59 -3.75
C ARG A 280 26.79 -16.59 -2.75
N ILE A 281 25.57 -16.37 -2.25
CA ILE A 281 24.89 -17.36 -1.43
C ILE A 281 24.78 -18.61 -2.30
N THR A 282 25.52 -19.65 -1.92
CA THR A 282 25.37 -20.94 -2.57
C THR A 282 24.00 -21.45 -2.14
N LEU A 283 23.02 -21.41 -3.04
CA LEU A 283 21.69 -21.99 -2.78
C LEU A 283 21.90 -23.42 -2.26
N PRO A 284 21.23 -23.81 -1.16
CA PRO A 284 21.53 -25.11 -0.55
C PRO A 284 21.29 -26.22 -1.56
N LEU A 285 22.19 -27.20 -1.58
CA LEU A 285 22.16 -28.36 -2.47
C LEU A 285 20.75 -28.96 -2.48
N THR A 286 20.18 -28.98 -3.67
CA THR A 286 18.77 -29.25 -3.88
C THR A 286 18.59 -30.75 -4.05
N GLU A 287 18.16 -31.45 -2.99
CA GLU A 287 17.91 -32.90 -3.06
C GLU A 287 16.59 -33.18 -3.78
N VAL A 288 16.58 -34.15 -4.70
CA VAL A 288 15.35 -34.62 -5.34
C VAL A 288 14.53 -35.41 -4.31
N LEU A 289 13.29 -34.97 -4.07
CA LEU A 289 12.35 -35.62 -3.15
C LEU A 289 12.13 -37.08 -3.59
N LYS A 290 12.60 -38.03 -2.76
CA LYS A 290 12.43 -39.47 -2.99
C LYS A 290 10.92 -39.78 -3.16
N ASN A 291 10.56 -40.60 -4.15
CA ASN A 291 9.17 -40.98 -4.54
C ASN A 291 8.31 -39.94 -5.28
N SER A 292 8.90 -39.06 -6.10
CA SER A 292 8.23 -38.02 -6.91
C SER A 292 6.99 -38.45 -7.74
N GLN A 293 6.83 -39.74 -8.09
CA GLN A 293 5.66 -40.25 -8.81
C GLN A 293 4.45 -40.58 -7.90
N GLY A 294 4.68 -41.07 -6.68
CA GLY A 294 3.63 -41.19 -5.65
C GLY A 294 3.23 -39.82 -5.10
N VAL A 295 4.18 -38.87 -5.12
CA VAL A 295 4.06 -37.48 -4.68
C VAL A 295 3.01 -36.66 -5.41
N ALA A 296 2.73 -37.00 -6.66
CA ALA A 296 1.74 -36.27 -7.44
C ALA A 296 0.30 -36.60 -7.00
N ARG A 297 -0.05 -37.88 -6.76
CA ARG A 297 -1.48 -38.28 -6.70
C ARG A 297 -2.26 -37.75 -5.49
N GLY A 298 -1.64 -37.62 -4.31
CA GLY A 298 -2.35 -37.14 -3.11
C GLY A 298 -2.62 -35.64 -3.11
N CYS A 299 -1.63 -34.84 -3.54
CA CYS A 299 -1.74 -33.37 -3.56
C CYS A 299 -2.28 -32.80 -4.88
N LEU A 300 -2.39 -33.59 -5.96
CA LEU A 300 -2.97 -33.15 -7.25
C LEU A 300 -4.43 -32.72 -7.15
N SER A 301 -5.16 -33.18 -6.14
CA SER A 301 -6.63 -33.11 -6.06
C SER A 301 -7.15 -32.30 -4.86
N VAL A 302 -6.34 -31.46 -4.22
CA VAL A 302 -6.77 -30.65 -3.06
C VAL A 302 -8.05 -29.85 -3.36
N ALA A 303 -8.19 -29.32 -4.58
CA ALA A 303 -9.40 -28.61 -5.02
C ALA A 303 -10.61 -29.56 -5.25
N ASP A 304 -10.35 -30.82 -5.59
CA ASP A 304 -11.36 -31.82 -5.94
C ASP A 304 -11.78 -32.69 -4.75
N TRP A 305 -11.11 -32.58 -3.60
CA TRP A 305 -11.41 -33.36 -2.42
C TRP A 305 -12.87 -33.20 -1.96
N ASN A 306 -13.44 -34.33 -1.55
CA ASN A 306 -14.78 -34.38 -0.99
C ASN A 306 -14.76 -33.76 0.41
N THR A 307 -15.72 -32.87 0.67
CA THR A 307 -15.91 -32.26 1.99
C THR A 307 -16.50 -33.27 2.98
N GLY A 308 -16.19 -33.13 4.26
CA GLY A 308 -16.69 -34.03 5.30
C GLY A 308 -16.01 -35.41 5.29
N THR A 309 -14.84 -35.52 4.66
CA THR A 309 -14.07 -36.77 4.57
C THR A 309 -12.61 -36.54 4.94
N VAL A 310 -11.92 -37.63 5.30
CA VAL A 310 -10.50 -37.63 5.65
C VAL A 310 -9.67 -37.93 4.41
N HIS A 311 -8.62 -37.15 4.19
CA HIS A 311 -7.68 -37.29 3.10
C HIS A 311 -6.27 -37.48 3.63
N ASN A 312 -5.53 -38.38 2.99
CA ASN A 312 -4.17 -38.71 3.38
C ASN A 312 -3.16 -37.82 2.64
N ILE A 313 -2.34 -37.12 3.41
CA ILE A 313 -1.22 -36.28 2.96
C ILE A 313 0.13 -36.71 3.58
N PRO A 314 0.49 -38.01 3.56
CA PRO A 314 1.64 -38.54 4.28
C PRO A 314 2.96 -37.88 3.86
N LEU A 315 3.02 -37.33 2.65
CA LEU A 315 4.22 -36.67 2.12
C LEU A 315 4.38 -35.25 2.63
N VAL A 316 3.31 -34.45 2.64
CA VAL A 316 3.34 -33.12 3.24
C VAL A 316 3.68 -33.28 4.72
N TRP A 317 3.06 -34.25 5.40
CA TRP A 317 3.39 -34.58 6.78
C TRP A 317 4.85 -34.96 6.99
N ASN A 318 5.35 -35.96 6.25
CA ASN A 318 6.72 -36.43 6.41
C ASN A 318 7.73 -35.30 6.13
N PHE A 319 7.48 -34.48 5.11
CA PHE A 319 8.32 -33.33 4.80
C PHE A 319 8.26 -32.24 5.89
N MET A 320 7.05 -31.92 6.36
CA MET A 320 6.84 -30.85 7.33
C MET A 320 7.20 -31.26 8.76
N SER A 321 7.37 -32.55 9.05
CA SER A 321 7.68 -33.07 10.40
C SER A 321 8.91 -32.41 11.03
N ASN A 322 9.95 -32.16 10.23
CA ASN A 322 11.18 -31.49 10.66
C ASN A 322 11.13 -29.96 10.53
N LEU A 323 10.03 -29.40 10.03
CA LEU A 323 9.86 -27.97 9.71
C LEU A 323 8.75 -27.33 10.55
N GLY A 324 8.61 -27.80 11.80
CA GLY A 324 7.57 -27.35 12.74
C GLY A 324 6.22 -28.02 12.60
N GLY A 325 6.07 -29.00 11.72
CA GLY A 325 4.85 -29.79 11.55
C GLY A 325 3.68 -29.00 10.93
N CYS A 326 2.67 -29.74 10.47
CA CYS A 326 1.38 -29.19 10.05
C CYS A 326 0.19 -30.15 10.26
N THR A 327 0.47 -31.42 10.54
CA THR A 327 -0.45 -32.50 10.98
C THR A 327 0.43 -33.50 11.72
N ASP A 328 -0.12 -34.30 12.63
CA ASP A 328 0.66 -35.22 13.45
C ASP A 328 0.73 -36.64 12.88
N ILE A 329 -0.17 -36.96 11.95
CA ILE A 329 -0.39 -38.33 11.44
C ILE A 329 -0.54 -38.39 9.92
N GLY A 330 -0.41 -37.25 9.23
CA GLY A 330 -0.52 -37.22 7.77
C GLY A 330 -1.92 -37.40 7.23
N GLU A 331 -2.93 -37.13 8.05
CA GLU A 331 -4.34 -37.10 7.67
C GLU A 331 -4.89 -35.68 7.85
N ILE A 332 -5.84 -35.30 6.99
CA ILE A 332 -6.59 -34.04 7.08
C ILE A 332 -8.07 -34.34 6.90
N PHE A 333 -8.89 -33.90 7.86
CA PHE A 333 -10.33 -33.79 7.65
C PHE A 333 -10.64 -32.53 6.85
N TRP A 334 -11.28 -32.68 5.69
CA TRP A 334 -11.49 -31.58 4.75
C TRP A 334 -12.86 -30.94 4.92
N ARG A 335 -12.92 -29.68 5.36
CA ARG A 335 -14.19 -28.97 5.57
C ARG A 335 -14.64 -28.24 4.30
N LEU A 336 -15.90 -27.83 4.30
CA LEU A 336 -16.46 -26.99 3.23
C LEU A 336 -15.70 -25.66 3.12
N GLU A 337 -15.34 -25.07 4.27
CA GLU A 337 -14.63 -23.82 4.36
C GLU A 337 -13.21 -23.91 3.77
N ASP A 338 -12.52 -25.03 4.00
CA ASP A 338 -11.19 -25.28 3.43
C ASP A 338 -11.28 -25.43 1.90
N LYS A 339 -12.29 -26.17 1.41
CA LYS A 339 -12.56 -26.31 -0.03
C LYS A 339 -12.87 -24.96 -0.69
N GLN A 340 -13.70 -24.13 -0.05
CA GLN A 340 -14.03 -22.80 -0.56
C GLN A 340 -12.80 -21.89 -0.60
N ALA A 341 -11.96 -21.92 0.44
CA ALA A 341 -10.71 -21.15 0.45
C ALA A 341 -9.79 -21.57 -0.71
N VAL A 342 -9.58 -22.87 -0.94
CA VAL A 342 -8.78 -23.36 -2.06
C VAL A 342 -9.36 -22.94 -3.40
N PHE A 343 -10.66 -23.14 -3.60
CA PHE A 343 -11.35 -22.76 -4.84
C PHE A 343 -11.15 -21.28 -5.17
N GLN A 344 -11.27 -20.41 -4.18
CA GLN A 344 -11.18 -18.97 -4.37
C GLN A 344 -9.75 -18.49 -4.59
N LEU A 345 -8.78 -19.07 -3.88
CA LEU A 345 -7.36 -18.82 -4.14
C LEU A 345 -6.99 -19.24 -5.56
N GLU A 346 -7.43 -20.43 -5.98
CA GLU A 346 -7.18 -20.96 -7.31
C GLU A 346 -7.83 -20.11 -8.41
N ASP A 347 -9.11 -19.78 -8.25
CA ASP A 347 -9.85 -18.91 -9.19
C ASP A 347 -9.16 -17.55 -9.31
N GLY A 348 -8.88 -16.91 -8.17
CA GLY A 348 -8.26 -15.59 -8.14
C GLY A 348 -6.87 -15.56 -8.78
N TRP A 349 -6.08 -16.62 -8.60
CA TRP A 349 -4.71 -16.67 -9.13
C TRP A 349 -4.60 -17.10 -10.59
N PHE A 350 -5.48 -17.99 -11.07
CA PHE A 350 -5.28 -18.68 -12.34
C PHE A 350 -6.42 -18.51 -13.35
N ARG A 351 -7.60 -18.04 -12.94
CA ARG A 351 -8.69 -17.80 -13.89
C ARG A 351 -8.34 -16.63 -14.81
N GLU A 352 -8.42 -16.88 -16.12
CA GLU A 352 -8.30 -15.83 -17.13
C GLU A 352 -9.52 -14.90 -17.11
N SER A 353 -9.27 -13.60 -17.27
CA SER A 353 -10.33 -12.62 -17.45
C SER A 353 -10.98 -12.79 -18.83
N SER A 354 -12.31 -12.81 -18.87
CA SER A 354 -13.07 -12.82 -20.13
C SER A 354 -14.02 -11.64 -20.21
N LEU A 355 -14.54 -11.36 -21.42
CA LEU A 355 -15.47 -10.26 -21.66
C LEU A 355 -16.73 -10.45 -20.80
N GLY A 356 -16.98 -9.53 -19.86
CA GLY A 356 -18.11 -9.61 -18.92
C GLY A 356 -17.84 -10.43 -17.64
N ASN A 357 -16.68 -11.07 -17.51
CA ASN A 357 -16.28 -11.81 -16.31
C ASN A 357 -14.81 -11.56 -15.97
N TYR A 358 -14.53 -10.36 -15.47
CA TYR A 358 -13.18 -9.93 -15.07
C TYR A 358 -12.71 -10.65 -13.80
N ASN A 359 -11.47 -11.14 -13.80
CA ASN A 359 -10.84 -11.64 -12.59
C ASN A 359 -10.32 -10.47 -11.74
N ALA A 360 -11.18 -9.97 -10.86
CA ALA A 360 -10.86 -8.86 -9.95
C ALA A 360 -9.80 -9.20 -8.89
N GLN A 361 -9.42 -10.47 -8.76
CA GLN A 361 -8.42 -10.96 -7.82
C GLN A 361 -7.07 -11.27 -8.48
N ALA A 362 -6.98 -11.18 -9.81
CA ALA A 362 -5.74 -11.41 -10.55
C ALA A 362 -4.62 -10.50 -10.02
N ASN A 363 -3.44 -11.09 -9.84
CA ASN A 363 -2.23 -10.42 -9.33
C ASN A 363 -2.31 -9.83 -7.92
N LYS A 364 -3.41 -10.03 -7.19
CA LYS A 364 -3.52 -9.59 -5.79
C LYS A 364 -2.85 -10.57 -4.83
N LYS A 365 -2.37 -10.04 -3.71
CA LYS A 365 -1.87 -10.81 -2.56
C LYS A 365 -3.04 -11.43 -1.82
N SER A 366 -2.88 -12.67 -1.37
CA SER A 366 -3.89 -13.40 -0.62
C SER A 366 -3.51 -13.48 0.84
N ILE A 367 -4.41 -13.09 1.74
CA ILE A 367 -4.17 -13.21 3.18
C ILE A 367 -5.21 -14.15 3.79
N LEU A 368 -4.75 -15.25 4.36
CA LEU A 368 -5.58 -16.17 5.13
C LEU A 368 -5.60 -15.72 6.61
N VAL A 369 -6.76 -15.28 7.06
CA VAL A 369 -6.99 -14.71 8.39
C VAL A 369 -7.84 -15.67 9.22
N GLY A 370 -7.53 -15.81 10.50
CA GLY A 370 -8.38 -16.55 11.45
C GLY A 370 -7.62 -16.87 12.74
N SER A 371 -8.34 -17.25 13.79
CA SER A 371 -7.78 -17.53 15.11
C SER A 371 -6.66 -18.58 15.09
N SER A 372 -5.78 -18.57 16.11
CA SER A 372 -4.71 -19.57 16.24
C SER A 372 -5.28 -20.99 16.27
N GLY A 373 -4.54 -21.95 15.72
CA GLY A 373 -4.88 -23.37 15.84
C GLY A 373 -6.01 -23.89 14.96
N ILE A 374 -6.52 -23.14 13.96
CA ILE A 374 -7.63 -23.59 13.09
C ILE A 374 -7.21 -24.31 11.79
N GLY A 375 -5.91 -24.51 11.54
CA GLY A 375 -5.40 -25.21 10.35
C GLY A 375 -4.89 -24.34 9.19
N LYS A 376 -4.70 -23.03 9.40
CA LYS A 376 -4.17 -22.11 8.35
C LYS A 376 -2.81 -22.55 7.78
N SER A 377 -1.87 -22.89 8.64
CA SER A 377 -0.52 -23.33 8.24
C SER A 377 -0.58 -24.63 7.44
N THR A 378 -1.47 -25.56 7.84
CA THR A 378 -1.73 -26.82 7.14
C THR A 378 -2.28 -26.58 5.74
N LEU A 379 -3.21 -25.63 5.60
CA LEU A 379 -3.76 -25.23 4.31
C LEU A 379 -2.68 -24.57 3.43
N LEU A 380 -1.89 -23.64 3.97
CA LEU A 380 -0.79 -22.98 3.25
C LEU A 380 0.24 -23.99 2.75
N CYS A 381 0.65 -24.94 3.61
CA CYS A 381 1.60 -25.98 3.21
C CYS A 381 1.01 -26.87 2.11
N SER A 382 -0.25 -27.30 2.26
CA SER A 382 -0.94 -28.07 1.21
C SER A 382 -1.00 -27.31 -0.13
N MET A 383 -1.27 -26.00 -0.09
CA MET A 383 -1.27 -25.13 -1.26
C MET A 383 0.13 -24.98 -1.88
N ALA A 384 1.19 -24.92 -1.08
CA ALA A 384 2.57 -24.87 -1.59
C ALA A 384 2.89 -26.07 -2.49
N PHE A 385 2.55 -27.28 -2.04
CA PHE A 385 2.71 -28.50 -2.84
C PHE A 385 1.78 -28.52 -4.05
N TYR A 386 0.52 -28.11 -3.89
CA TYR A 386 -0.45 -28.03 -4.98
C TYR A 386 0.03 -27.13 -6.13
N LEU A 387 0.58 -25.95 -5.82
CA LEU A 387 1.12 -25.00 -6.78
C LEU A 387 2.29 -25.57 -7.59
N VAL A 388 3.20 -26.30 -6.93
CA VAL A 388 4.34 -26.94 -7.58
C VAL A 388 3.88 -28.08 -8.49
N ILE A 389 2.93 -28.88 -8.02
CA ILE A 389 2.52 -30.11 -8.69
C ILE A 389 1.59 -29.81 -9.87
N LYS A 390 0.51 -29.04 -9.64
CA LYS A 390 -0.51 -28.72 -10.66
C LYS A 390 -0.03 -27.61 -11.59
N TYR A 391 0.46 -26.51 -11.03
CA TYR A 391 0.78 -25.29 -11.79
C TYR A 391 2.26 -25.14 -12.15
N LYS A 392 3.12 -26.07 -11.74
CA LYS A 392 4.57 -26.06 -12.02
C LYS A 392 5.23 -24.74 -11.62
N LYS A 393 4.82 -24.17 -10.48
CA LYS A 393 5.44 -22.97 -9.90
C LYS A 393 6.58 -23.35 -8.98
N ASN A 394 7.61 -22.51 -8.91
CA ASN A 394 8.62 -22.61 -7.86
C ASN A 394 8.10 -21.84 -6.64
N VAL A 395 8.07 -22.47 -5.48
CA VAL A 395 7.47 -21.92 -4.28
C VAL A 395 8.53 -21.81 -3.18
N LEU A 396 8.72 -20.60 -2.67
CA LEU A 396 9.54 -20.31 -1.49
C LEU A 396 8.58 -20.17 -0.30
N VAL A 397 8.79 -20.95 0.75
CA VAL A 397 7.96 -20.90 1.96
C VAL A 397 8.82 -20.51 3.15
N TYR A 398 8.40 -19.45 3.83
CA TYR A 398 9.01 -19.02 5.08
C TYR A 398 8.01 -19.10 6.23
N ARG A 399 8.40 -19.80 7.29
CA ARG A 399 7.56 -20.02 8.47
C ARG A 399 8.21 -19.39 9.68
N HIS A 400 7.50 -18.47 10.31
CA HIS A 400 7.82 -17.96 11.63
C HIS A 400 7.20 -18.90 12.68
N LEU A 401 8.06 -19.62 13.41
CA LEU A 401 7.63 -20.56 14.43
C LEU A 401 8.12 -20.08 15.79
N THR A 402 7.21 -20.02 16.75
CA THR A 402 7.50 -19.61 18.14
C THR A 402 8.05 -20.75 19.01
N ASN A 403 8.26 -21.94 18.45
CA ASN A 403 8.74 -23.12 19.16
C ASN A 403 10.25 -23.34 18.96
N VAL A 404 10.79 -24.41 19.56
CA VAL A 404 12.23 -24.76 19.60
C VAL A 404 12.88 -24.86 18.20
N PHE A 405 12.08 -25.04 17.14
CA PHE A 405 12.57 -25.15 15.77
C PHE A 405 13.01 -23.80 15.17
N GLY A 406 12.50 -22.68 15.68
CA GLY A 406 12.76 -21.34 15.13
C GLY A 406 12.24 -21.16 13.70
N ASN A 407 12.66 -20.09 13.04
CA ASN A 407 12.19 -19.76 11.69
C ASN A 407 12.69 -20.77 10.65
N CYS A 408 11.79 -21.29 9.84
CA CYS A 408 12.08 -22.31 8.84
C CYS A 408 11.93 -21.75 7.43
N LEU A 409 12.91 -22.01 6.57
CA LEU A 409 12.88 -21.65 5.15
C LEU A 409 13.05 -22.90 4.29
N PHE A 410 12.16 -23.07 3.31
CA PHE A 410 12.30 -24.12 2.31
C PHE A 410 11.83 -23.69 0.91
N ILE A 411 12.43 -24.33 -0.10
CA ILE A 411 12.10 -24.11 -1.52
C ILE A 411 11.54 -25.40 -2.09
N LEU A 412 10.44 -25.29 -2.83
CA LEU A 412 9.84 -26.36 -3.62
C LEU A 412 9.92 -25.99 -5.11
N GLY A 413 10.73 -26.71 -5.87
CA GLY A 413 10.90 -26.48 -7.32
C GLY A 413 10.13 -27.48 -8.20
N THR A 414 10.05 -27.17 -9.50
CA THR A 414 9.39 -28.04 -10.52
C THR A 414 9.97 -29.45 -10.67
N LYS A 415 11.21 -29.68 -10.24
CA LYS A 415 11.84 -31.02 -10.15
C LYS A 415 11.77 -31.63 -8.73
N VAL A 416 10.95 -31.04 -7.86
CA VAL A 416 10.83 -31.37 -6.43
C VAL A 416 12.19 -31.43 -5.75
N THR A 417 12.97 -30.39 -5.98
CA THR A 417 14.26 -30.21 -5.37
C THR A 417 14.09 -29.37 -4.11
N THR A 418 14.52 -29.88 -2.96
CA THR A 418 14.33 -29.23 -1.65
C THR A 418 15.66 -28.71 -1.11
N SER A 419 15.66 -27.44 -0.70
CA SER A 419 16.71 -26.85 0.12
C SER A 419 16.08 -26.37 1.42
N CYS A 420 16.58 -26.84 2.55
CA CYS A 420 16.06 -26.50 3.87
C CYS A 420 17.14 -25.76 4.68
N ASN A 421 16.77 -24.63 5.28
CA ASN A 421 17.58 -23.98 6.30
C ASN A 421 16.75 -23.87 7.59
N LEU A 422 17.15 -24.65 8.59
CA LEU A 422 16.60 -24.56 9.94
C LEU A 422 17.23 -23.33 10.61
N GLN A 423 16.41 -22.42 11.14
CA GLN A 423 16.84 -21.17 11.79
C GLN A 423 17.33 -20.08 10.82
N CYS A 424 16.59 -19.85 9.74
CA CYS A 424 16.89 -18.74 8.83
C CYS A 424 16.54 -17.39 9.50
N LYS A 425 17.45 -16.41 9.42
CA LYS A 425 17.18 -15.02 9.85
C LYS A 425 16.51 -14.25 8.71
N ASP A 426 15.69 -13.25 9.04
CA ASP A 426 14.94 -12.46 8.05
C ASP A 426 15.86 -11.77 7.02
N ALA A 427 16.98 -11.18 7.45
CA ALA A 427 17.95 -10.58 6.52
C ALA A 427 18.46 -11.56 5.45
N LYS A 428 18.72 -12.82 5.82
CA LYS A 428 19.15 -13.85 4.87
C LYS A 428 18.02 -14.30 3.94
N LEU A 429 16.77 -14.18 4.37
CA LEU A 429 15.62 -14.53 3.54
C LEU A 429 15.45 -13.52 2.40
N THR A 430 15.56 -12.22 2.67
CA THR A 430 15.48 -11.20 1.63
C THR A 430 16.55 -11.44 0.58
N ASP A 431 17.80 -11.71 1.00
CA ASP A 431 18.89 -12.04 0.07
C ASP A 431 18.59 -13.29 -0.79
N ILE A 432 18.03 -14.35 -0.19
CA ILE A 432 17.67 -15.59 -0.92
C ILE A 432 16.51 -15.35 -1.89
N TYR A 433 15.50 -14.60 -1.47
CA TYR A 433 14.34 -14.28 -2.30
C TYR A 433 14.74 -13.41 -3.49
N ASP A 434 15.60 -12.41 -3.26
CA ASP A 434 16.14 -11.57 -4.31
C ASP A 434 16.94 -12.39 -5.31
N GLU A 435 17.88 -13.22 -4.85
CA GLU A 435 18.68 -14.12 -5.72
C GLU A 435 17.79 -15.05 -6.57
N LEU A 436 16.76 -15.67 -5.98
CA LEU A 436 15.83 -16.52 -6.73
C LEU A 436 15.04 -15.73 -7.77
N ASN A 437 14.62 -14.52 -7.43
CA ASN A 437 13.95 -13.62 -8.36
C ASN A 437 14.88 -13.17 -9.49
N GLU A 438 16.18 -12.99 -9.22
CA GLU A 438 17.16 -12.67 -10.26
C GLU A 438 17.34 -13.83 -11.23
N GLN A 439 17.48 -15.06 -10.71
CA GLN A 439 17.75 -16.24 -11.53
C GLN A 439 16.54 -16.68 -12.36
N GLN A 440 15.32 -16.54 -11.82
CA GLN A 440 14.12 -17.15 -12.41
C GLN A 440 13.07 -16.12 -12.85
N GLY A 441 13.13 -14.90 -12.36
CA GLY A 441 12.15 -13.83 -12.58
C GLY A 441 11.02 -13.86 -11.56
N ILE A 442 10.54 -12.65 -11.18
CA ILE A 442 9.54 -12.41 -10.12
C ILE A 442 8.18 -13.09 -10.37
N SER A 443 7.87 -13.42 -11.63
CA SER A 443 6.63 -14.12 -12.00
C SER A 443 6.72 -15.64 -11.83
N LYS A 444 7.92 -16.19 -11.65
CA LYS A 444 8.18 -17.63 -11.57
C LYS A 444 8.39 -18.14 -10.15
N VAL A 445 8.69 -17.27 -9.20
CA VAL A 445 8.89 -17.60 -7.78
C VAL A 445 7.69 -17.10 -6.97
N TRP A 446 7.08 -18.01 -6.21
CA TRP A 446 5.94 -17.74 -5.36
C TRP A 446 6.37 -17.74 -3.91
N LEU A 447 6.32 -16.58 -3.25
CA LEU A 447 6.62 -16.46 -1.83
C LEU A 447 5.36 -16.67 -0.99
N LEU A 448 5.39 -17.65 -0.08
CA LEU A 448 4.35 -17.91 0.90
C LEU A 448 4.90 -17.71 2.31
N LEU A 449 4.18 -16.94 3.13
CA LEU A 449 4.56 -16.58 4.49
C LEU A 449 3.59 -17.21 5.50
N ASP A 450 4.10 -17.89 6.52
CA ASP A 450 3.31 -18.52 7.58
C ASP A 450 3.74 -17.99 8.95
N GLY A 451 2.77 -17.61 9.79
CA GLY A 451 3.04 -17.22 11.18
C GLY A 451 3.42 -15.76 11.41
N PHE A 452 3.36 -14.90 10.38
CA PHE A 452 3.63 -13.47 10.50
C PHE A 452 2.37 -12.67 10.79
N HIS A 453 2.48 -11.59 11.56
CA HIS A 453 1.49 -10.50 11.49
C HIS A 453 1.74 -9.67 10.23
N TYR A 454 0.67 -9.21 9.57
CA TYR A 454 0.79 -8.48 8.30
C TYR A 454 1.71 -7.24 8.42
N ARG A 455 1.70 -6.55 9.57
CA ARG A 455 2.55 -5.39 9.84
C ARG A 455 4.00 -5.74 10.18
N GLU A 456 4.29 -7.00 10.44
CA GLU A 456 5.61 -7.53 10.79
C GLU A 456 6.29 -8.22 9.61
N VAL A 457 5.64 -8.23 8.44
CA VAL A 457 6.29 -8.71 7.22
C VAL A 457 7.52 -7.84 6.94
N PRO A 458 8.73 -8.41 6.86
CA PRO A 458 9.94 -7.63 6.64
C PRO A 458 9.93 -6.87 5.32
N GLU A 459 10.59 -5.71 5.32
CA GLU A 459 10.80 -4.92 4.10
C GLU A 459 11.60 -5.73 3.06
N GLY A 460 11.14 -5.73 1.81
CA GLY A 460 11.66 -6.57 0.72
C GLY A 460 10.86 -7.87 0.48
N LEU A 461 10.00 -8.27 1.42
CA LEU A 461 9.17 -9.49 1.30
C LEU A 461 7.70 -9.18 1.00
N GLU A 462 7.34 -7.92 0.76
CA GLU A 462 5.96 -7.50 0.49
C GLU A 462 5.43 -7.98 -0.86
N ALA A 463 6.29 -8.55 -1.71
CA ALA A 463 5.91 -9.18 -2.97
C ALA A 463 5.36 -10.63 -2.79
N PHE A 464 5.02 -11.04 -1.57
CA PHE A 464 4.44 -12.35 -1.30
C PHE A 464 3.12 -12.60 -2.05
N ARG A 465 2.84 -13.87 -2.35
CA ARG A 465 1.59 -14.31 -2.97
C ARG A 465 0.53 -14.71 -1.95
N MET A 466 0.95 -15.36 -0.87
CA MET A 466 0.07 -15.79 0.21
C MET A 466 0.69 -15.51 1.58
N LEU A 467 -0.12 -15.02 2.52
CA LEU A 467 0.23 -14.88 3.93
C LEU A 467 -0.81 -15.60 4.79
N ALA A 468 -0.40 -16.54 5.63
CA ALA A 468 -1.25 -17.13 6.67
C ALA A 468 -0.96 -16.48 8.03
N THR A 469 -1.94 -15.76 8.58
CA THR A 469 -1.79 -14.98 9.82
C THR A 469 -2.90 -15.25 10.82
N SER A 470 -2.54 -15.30 12.11
CA SER A 470 -3.43 -15.65 13.23
C SER A 470 -4.32 -14.51 13.73
N GLN A 471 -4.04 -13.26 13.32
CA GLN A 471 -4.70 -12.06 13.83
C GLN A 471 -5.46 -11.29 12.74
N GLN A 472 -6.24 -10.29 13.18
CA GLN A 472 -6.92 -9.35 12.30
C GLN A 472 -5.92 -8.61 11.41
N VAL A 473 -6.34 -8.33 10.19
CA VAL A 473 -5.54 -7.54 9.25
C VAL A 473 -6.24 -6.21 8.98
N LEU A 474 -5.56 -5.13 9.37
CA LEU A 474 -6.01 -3.77 9.13
C LEU A 474 -5.29 -3.22 7.89
N LEU A 475 -5.94 -3.39 6.74
CA LEU A 475 -5.46 -2.84 5.46
C LEU A 475 -5.84 -1.37 5.32
N LYS A 476 -4.85 -0.53 4.97
CA LYS A 476 -5.04 0.84 4.50
C LYS A 476 -5.75 0.83 3.13
N SER A 477 -6.36 1.96 2.76
CA SER A 477 -7.14 2.06 1.52
C SER A 477 -6.37 1.66 0.26
N GLN A 478 -5.08 2.01 0.17
CA GLN A 478 -4.24 1.67 -0.98
C GLN A 478 -3.93 0.16 -1.05
N GLU A 479 -3.73 -0.50 0.09
CA GLU A 479 -3.42 -1.94 0.18
C GLU A 479 -4.65 -2.81 -0.16
N ARG A 480 -5.87 -2.27 -0.07
CA ARG A 480 -7.08 -2.98 -0.49
C ARG A 480 -7.18 -3.13 -2.02
N LEU A 481 -6.39 -2.37 -2.77
CA LEU A 481 -6.35 -2.45 -4.23
C LEU A 481 -5.51 -3.64 -4.70
N ASP A 482 -4.48 -4.04 -3.95
CA ASP A 482 -3.55 -5.11 -4.32
C ASP A 482 -3.63 -6.35 -3.41
N THR A 483 -4.50 -6.35 -2.40
CA THR A 483 -4.62 -7.44 -1.42
C THR A 483 -6.08 -7.84 -1.17
N TYR A 484 -6.33 -9.13 -0.94
CA TYR A 484 -7.63 -9.62 -0.44
C TYR A 484 -7.45 -10.57 0.75
N CYS A 485 -8.42 -10.53 1.67
CA CYS A 485 -8.43 -11.33 2.88
C CYS A 485 -9.47 -12.44 2.80
N TRP A 486 -9.08 -13.66 3.14
CA TRP A 486 -9.95 -14.81 3.35
C TRP A 486 -10.03 -15.15 4.82
N LEU A 487 -11.23 -15.07 5.40
CA LEU A 487 -11.48 -15.52 6.75
C LEU A 487 -11.66 -17.04 6.74
N LEU A 488 -10.76 -17.75 7.42
CA LEU A 488 -10.95 -19.14 7.77
C LEU A 488 -11.60 -19.18 9.17
N PRO A 489 -12.84 -19.66 9.31
CA PRO A 489 -13.51 -19.66 10.60
C PRO A 489 -12.99 -20.78 11.52
N CYS A 490 -13.19 -20.57 12.82
CA CYS A 490 -13.05 -21.60 13.84
C CYS A 490 -13.83 -22.86 13.47
N TRP A 491 -13.38 -24.01 13.94
CA TRP A 491 -14.06 -25.26 13.63
C TRP A 491 -15.41 -25.34 14.34
N LEU A 492 -16.45 -25.71 13.58
CA LEU A 492 -17.75 -26.05 14.13
C LEU A 492 -17.65 -27.34 14.95
N LYS A 493 -18.43 -27.44 16.04
CA LYS A 493 -18.48 -28.64 16.89
C LYS A 493 -18.67 -29.93 16.08
N ASN A 494 -19.61 -29.93 15.13
CA ASN A 494 -19.89 -31.11 14.30
C ASN A 494 -18.69 -31.52 13.44
N ASN A 495 -17.91 -30.55 12.92
CA ASN A 495 -16.71 -30.85 12.13
C ASN A 495 -15.61 -31.45 13.01
N LEU A 496 -15.42 -30.94 14.24
CA LEU A 496 -14.48 -31.55 15.20
C LEU A 496 -14.93 -32.94 15.62
N GLN A 497 -16.23 -33.16 15.84
CA GLN A 497 -16.80 -34.48 16.14
C GLN A 497 -16.56 -35.49 15.03
N LEU A 498 -16.81 -35.11 13.78
CA LEU A 498 -16.53 -35.98 12.64
C LEU A 498 -15.04 -36.28 12.53
N MET A 499 -14.17 -35.26 12.64
CA MET A 499 -12.73 -35.45 12.61
C MET A 499 -12.25 -36.36 13.75
N GLY A 500 -12.63 -36.08 15.00
CA GLY A 500 -12.24 -36.85 16.18
C GLY A 500 -12.63 -38.33 16.06
N ARG A 501 -13.85 -38.62 15.61
CA ARG A 501 -14.31 -40.00 15.36
C ARG A 501 -13.59 -40.67 14.20
N MET A 502 -13.35 -39.95 13.10
CA MET A 502 -12.79 -40.54 11.88
C MET A 502 -11.28 -40.78 12.00
N ILE A 503 -10.57 -39.84 12.60
CA ILE A 503 -9.11 -39.82 12.66
C ILE A 503 -8.62 -40.40 13.99
N TYR A 504 -9.05 -39.82 15.11
CA TYR A 504 -8.51 -40.15 16.44
C TYR A 504 -9.29 -41.24 17.17
N LYS A 505 -10.45 -41.65 16.63
CA LYS A 505 -11.34 -42.67 17.18
C LYS A 505 -11.87 -42.34 18.59
N PHE A 506 -11.99 -41.05 18.91
CA PHE A 506 -12.57 -40.62 20.18
C PHE A 506 -14.02 -41.07 20.33
N ASP A 507 -14.39 -41.43 21.56
CA ASP A 507 -15.77 -41.70 21.94
C ASP A 507 -16.55 -40.41 22.22
N ASP A 508 -17.85 -40.54 22.50
CA ASP A 508 -18.74 -39.37 22.69
C ASP A 508 -18.48 -38.59 23.97
N GLU A 509 -17.90 -39.21 25.00
CA GLU A 509 -17.56 -38.57 26.27
C GLU A 509 -16.27 -37.76 26.09
N GLU A 510 -15.23 -38.39 25.53
CA GLU A 510 -13.96 -37.76 25.15
C GLU A 510 -14.19 -36.57 24.21
N MET A 511 -15.04 -36.74 23.20
CA MET A 511 -15.36 -35.70 22.23
C MET A 511 -15.96 -34.43 22.87
N ASN A 512 -16.84 -34.59 23.86
CA ASN A 512 -17.47 -33.46 24.53
C ASN A 512 -16.50 -32.75 25.46
N GLU A 513 -15.68 -33.51 26.19
CA GLU A 513 -14.65 -32.95 27.07
C GLU A 513 -13.57 -32.20 26.27
N TRP A 514 -13.05 -32.79 25.18
CA TRP A 514 -12.02 -32.14 24.36
C TRP A 514 -12.54 -30.86 23.73
N TYR A 515 -13.77 -30.89 23.19
CA TYR A 515 -14.40 -29.70 22.63
C TYR A 515 -14.65 -28.61 23.67
N TYR A 516 -15.03 -28.98 24.90
CA TYR A 516 -15.27 -28.03 25.98
C TYR A 516 -14.02 -27.17 26.26
N TYR A 517 -12.84 -27.80 26.27
CA TYR A 517 -11.58 -27.09 26.49
C TYR A 517 -11.03 -26.44 25.23
N SER A 518 -10.97 -27.16 24.10
CA SER A 518 -10.35 -26.64 22.87
C SER A 518 -11.16 -25.55 22.17
N GLY A 519 -12.48 -25.52 22.43
CA GLY A 519 -13.43 -24.80 21.60
C GLY A 519 -13.26 -25.17 20.12
N GLY A 520 -13.22 -24.15 19.25
CA GLY A 520 -13.02 -24.33 17.80
C GLY A 520 -11.56 -24.43 17.33
N SER A 521 -10.59 -24.60 18.23
CA SER A 521 -9.17 -24.76 17.88
C SER A 521 -8.84 -26.23 17.61
N VAL A 522 -8.52 -26.59 16.36
CA VAL A 522 -8.15 -27.96 16.01
C VAL A 522 -6.79 -28.37 16.59
N ARG A 523 -5.86 -27.41 16.76
CA ARG A 523 -4.57 -27.67 17.41
C ARG A 523 -4.75 -28.14 18.86
N GLU A 524 -5.56 -27.43 19.64
CA GLU A 524 -5.82 -27.80 21.03
C GLU A 524 -6.65 -29.09 21.09
N PHE A 525 -7.64 -29.22 20.21
CA PHE A 525 -8.51 -30.40 20.14
C PHE A 525 -7.76 -31.70 19.81
N THR A 526 -6.56 -31.63 19.26
CA THR A 526 -5.77 -32.81 18.88
C THR A 526 -4.68 -33.16 19.88
N LEU A 527 -4.62 -32.46 21.02
CA LEU A 527 -3.69 -32.79 22.08
C LEU A 527 -3.99 -34.17 22.71
N PRO A 528 -2.96 -34.86 23.24
CA PRO A 528 -3.09 -36.26 23.65
C PRO A 528 -4.12 -36.52 24.76
N THR A 529 -4.34 -35.55 25.65
CA THR A 529 -5.25 -35.68 26.81
C THR A 529 -6.00 -34.36 27.05
N ALA A 530 -7.20 -34.42 27.62
CA ALA A 530 -7.92 -33.23 28.09
C ALA A 530 -7.10 -32.40 29.08
N GLU A 531 -6.30 -33.05 29.92
CA GLU A 531 -5.43 -32.36 30.88
C GLU A 531 -4.35 -31.55 30.17
N SER A 532 -3.76 -32.07 29.09
CA SER A 532 -2.82 -31.29 28.27
C SER A 532 -3.46 -30.07 27.62
N ILE A 533 -4.75 -30.15 27.27
CA ILE A 533 -5.51 -28.99 26.78
C ILE A 533 -5.69 -27.96 27.90
N ARG A 534 -6.07 -28.40 29.10
CA ARG A 534 -6.22 -27.53 30.28
C ARG A 534 -4.89 -26.86 30.63
N GLU A 535 -3.79 -27.61 30.71
CA GLU A 535 -2.47 -27.07 30.99
C GLU A 535 -2.03 -26.03 29.94
N ALA A 536 -2.32 -26.27 28.65
CA ALA A 536 -2.03 -25.31 27.59
C ALA A 536 -2.85 -24.02 27.76
N ILE A 537 -4.12 -24.12 28.15
CA ILE A 537 -4.99 -22.96 28.41
C ILE A 537 -4.55 -22.22 29.68
N ASP A 538 -4.30 -22.94 30.77
CA ASP A 538 -3.91 -22.39 32.06
C ASP A 538 -2.54 -21.72 32.00
N GLY A 539 -1.60 -22.27 31.22
CA GLY A 539 -0.33 -21.63 30.89
C GLY A 539 -0.51 -20.28 30.17
N ASN A 540 -1.51 -20.17 29.29
CA ASN A 540 -1.84 -18.90 28.63
C ASN A 540 -2.52 -17.90 29.59
N VAL A 541 -3.39 -18.38 30.49
CA VAL A 541 -4.09 -17.54 31.49
C VAL A 541 -3.13 -17.01 32.56
N SER A 542 -2.15 -17.82 32.98
CA SER A 542 -1.11 -17.42 33.94
C SER A 542 -0.12 -16.40 33.34
N ASN A 543 0.11 -16.44 32.02
CA ASN A 543 0.86 -15.39 31.32
C ASN A 543 0.07 -14.06 31.22
N LEU A 544 -1.26 -14.13 31.12
CA LEU A 544 -2.14 -12.94 31.17
C LEU A 544 -2.15 -12.28 32.56
N SER A 545 -2.15 -13.06 33.65
CA SER A 545 -2.12 -12.53 35.01
C SER A 545 -0.76 -11.92 35.40
N CYS A 546 0.34 -12.38 34.81
CA CYS A 546 1.64 -11.71 34.93
C CYS A 546 1.71 -10.38 34.17
N GLY A 547 1.04 -10.27 33.00
CA GLY A 547 0.97 -9.04 32.22
C GLY A 547 0.18 -7.91 32.90
N LEU A 548 -0.90 -8.24 33.61
CA LEU A 548 -1.75 -7.27 34.33
C LEU A 548 -1.07 -6.62 35.54
N ASN A 549 -0.06 -7.28 36.14
CA ASN A 549 0.71 -6.69 37.24
C ASN A 549 1.78 -5.67 36.77
N SER A 550 2.02 -5.55 35.46
CA SER A 550 2.97 -4.60 34.89
C SER A 550 2.34 -3.25 34.48
N SER A 551 1.02 -3.17 34.34
CA SER A 551 0.30 -1.91 34.09
C SER A 551 -0.27 -1.35 35.39
N LYS A 552 0.51 -0.52 36.10
CA LYS A 552 -0.05 0.40 37.10
C LYS A 552 -0.89 1.46 36.37
N THR A 553 -2.16 1.19 36.18
CA THR A 553 -3.17 2.23 35.94
C THR A 553 -4.29 2.06 36.95
N LYS A 554 -4.37 3.04 37.86
CA LYS A 554 -5.49 3.19 38.81
C LYS A 554 -6.81 3.21 38.05
N PRO A 555 -7.86 2.54 38.55
CA PRO A 555 -9.21 2.73 38.02
C PRO A 555 -9.72 4.10 38.47
N CYS A 556 -9.93 5.02 37.52
CA CYS A 556 -10.82 6.15 37.71
C CYS A 556 -12.23 5.66 37.38
N LEU A 557 -13.01 5.41 38.43
CA LEU A 557 -14.47 5.39 38.40
C LEU A 557 -14.94 6.84 38.51
N GLU A 558 -15.65 7.32 37.49
CA GLU A 558 -16.88 8.12 37.60
C GLU A 558 -17.75 7.84 36.37
#